data_AF-A0A940TTQ2-F1
#
_entry.id   AF-A0A940TTQ2-F1
#
_cell.length_a   1.000
_cell.length_b   1.000
_cell.length_c   1.000
_cell.angle_alpha   90.00
_cell.angle_beta   90.00
_cell.angle_gamma   90.00
#
_symmetry.space_group_name_H-M   'P 1'
#
loop_
_entity.id
_entity.type
_entity.pdbx_description
1 polymer ?
#
loop_
_entity_poly.entity_id
_entity_poly.type
_entity_poly.pdbx_seq_one_letter_code
_entity_poly.pdbx_strand_id
1 'polypeptide(L)'
;MSNLVVLNNTWNTIKEVDLRPLREQALHGVRIAVVSESPAARAALAGQLRRDPYHPNMEAQTPVFVAGLEAAEQASSADLIILVIDAQKANVEQEKALALDWTDRGRKVFVLVDYSTYPDGGQAVIPSTETRNRQVLHGAVTDTEFLQSKFAPAVIQLMPDQLVPLGRDFPMFRVPIARFMINDTCFSNAAFSLSTGLAELVPVFNIPLVIADTIVLTKNQLYLVYKLGLVLGYSVEWQDYIREFGSILGAGFFWRQLARSLVGLIPLWGIVPKVAISYAGTYVVGNVVLQWYLTGRHVTRQQMSQLYQRAYQRGIQAAHNLRKKLPGSKKASQSPQLTSPQPKRQAKGKKLQTCPTCRRKSAADAAFCQYCGHSFQVNPQELPPGKV
;
A
#
# COMPACT_ATOMS: atom_id res chain seq x y z
N MET A 1 -28.06 -2.21 -22.81
CA MET A 1 -28.44 -0.97 -22.09
C MET A 1 -27.79 -0.82 -20.72
N SER A 2 -27.21 -1.87 -20.13
CA SER A 2 -26.62 -1.85 -18.78
C SER A 2 -25.26 -1.14 -18.65
N ASN A 3 -24.51 -0.96 -19.76
CA ASN A 3 -23.18 -0.33 -19.73
C ASN A 3 -23.21 1.21 -19.66
N LEU A 4 -24.28 1.85 -20.13
CA LEU A 4 -24.42 3.32 -20.12
C LEU A 4 -24.76 3.86 -18.73
N VAL A 5 -25.55 3.11 -17.95
CA VAL A 5 -25.97 3.49 -16.59
C VAL A 5 -24.79 3.46 -15.61
N VAL A 6 -23.89 2.47 -15.73
CA VAL A 6 -22.70 2.37 -14.88
C VAL A 6 -21.73 3.53 -15.13
N LEU A 7 -21.47 3.87 -16.39
CA LEU A 7 -20.61 5.00 -16.75
C LEU A 7 -21.17 6.34 -16.24
N ASN A 8 -22.48 6.55 -16.32
CA ASN A 8 -23.11 7.80 -15.89
C ASN A 8 -23.08 7.97 -14.35
N ASN A 9 -23.25 6.88 -13.59
CA ASN A 9 -23.14 6.92 -12.13
C ASN A 9 -21.70 7.13 -11.65
N THR A 10 -20.72 6.48 -12.28
CA THR A 10 -19.30 6.72 -11.98
C THR A 10 -18.90 8.17 -12.31
N TRP A 11 -19.43 8.73 -13.40
CA TRP A 11 -19.16 10.12 -13.82
C TRP A 11 -19.69 11.16 -12.82
N ASN A 12 -20.90 10.96 -12.28
CA ASN A 12 -21.45 11.84 -11.26
C ASN A 12 -20.68 11.74 -9.94
N THR A 13 -20.24 10.54 -9.55
CA THR A 13 -19.35 10.35 -8.39
C THR A 13 -17.98 11.03 -8.59
N ILE A 14 -17.43 11.03 -9.80
CA ILE A 14 -16.16 11.70 -10.14
C ILE A 14 -16.30 13.23 -10.09
N LYS A 15 -17.43 13.79 -10.52
CA LYS A 15 -17.68 15.25 -10.44
C LYS A 15 -17.72 15.79 -9.00
N GLU A 16 -18.07 14.94 -8.04
CA GLU A 16 -18.06 15.28 -6.61
C GLU A 16 -16.66 15.16 -5.95
N VAL A 17 -15.66 14.65 -6.67
CA VAL A 17 -14.31 14.44 -6.15
C VAL A 17 -13.49 15.69 -6.40
N ASP A 18 -13.23 16.46 -5.35
CA ASP A 18 -12.33 17.62 -5.45
C ASP A 18 -10.87 17.16 -5.52
N LEU A 19 -10.25 17.33 -6.69
CA LEU A 19 -8.84 17.03 -6.95
C LEU A 19 -7.93 18.25 -6.80
N ARG A 20 -8.49 19.45 -6.63
CA ARG A 20 -7.73 20.71 -6.54
C ARG A 20 -6.70 20.68 -5.42
N PRO A 21 -7.00 20.18 -4.20
CA PRO A 21 -6.00 20.14 -3.12
C PRO A 21 -4.77 19.30 -3.50
N LEU A 22 -4.95 18.18 -4.22
CA LEU A 22 -3.83 17.34 -4.63
C LEU A 22 -3.02 17.96 -5.77
N ARG A 23 -3.70 18.65 -6.69
CA ARG A 23 -3.05 19.43 -7.73
C ARG A 23 -2.21 20.56 -7.11
N GLU A 24 -2.79 21.32 -6.19
CA GLU A 24 -2.10 22.40 -5.50
C GLU A 24 -0.89 21.87 -4.72
N GLN A 25 -1.04 20.78 -3.98
CA GLN A 25 0.07 20.11 -3.30
C GLN A 25 1.19 19.71 -4.27
N ALA A 26 0.84 19.13 -5.43
CA ALA A 26 1.83 18.76 -6.44
C ALA A 26 2.60 19.95 -7.03
N LEU A 27 2.04 21.16 -6.96
CA LEU A 27 2.64 22.38 -7.48
C LEU A 27 3.42 23.19 -6.44
N HIS A 28 3.31 22.86 -5.14
CA HIS A 28 3.97 23.63 -4.07
C HIS A 28 5.49 23.47 -4.04
N GLY A 29 6.06 22.52 -4.80
CA GLY A 29 7.50 22.24 -4.85
C GLY A 29 8.08 21.76 -3.51
N VAL A 30 9.24 21.10 -3.55
CA VAL A 30 10.02 20.76 -2.34
C VAL A 30 11.46 21.17 -2.55
N ARG A 31 12.09 21.85 -1.58
CA ARG A 31 13.51 22.17 -1.62
C ARG A 31 14.28 21.25 -0.69
N ILE A 32 15.29 20.57 -1.24
CA ILE A 32 16.20 19.73 -0.46
C ILE A 32 17.57 20.39 -0.44
N ALA A 33 18.20 20.49 0.73
CA ALA A 33 19.60 20.84 0.86
C ALA A 33 20.44 19.61 1.15
N VAL A 34 21.53 19.41 0.41
CA VAL A 34 22.58 18.43 0.69
C VAL A 34 23.82 19.19 1.13
N VAL A 35 24.20 18.99 2.39
CA VAL A 35 25.36 19.65 3.02
C VAL A 35 26.39 18.59 3.37
N SER A 36 27.63 18.78 2.94
CA SER A 36 28.76 17.92 3.33
C SER A 36 30.07 18.67 3.13
N GLU A 37 31.06 18.39 3.97
CA GLU A 37 32.43 18.83 3.71
C GLU A 37 33.00 18.15 2.46
N SER A 38 32.67 16.87 2.22
CA SER A 38 33.15 16.10 1.06
C SER A 38 32.45 16.55 -0.23
N PRO A 39 33.16 17.13 -1.21
CA PRO A 39 32.57 17.51 -2.48
C PRO A 39 32.04 16.31 -3.27
N ALA A 40 32.71 15.16 -3.15
CA ALA A 40 32.31 13.92 -3.80
C ALA A 40 31.00 13.38 -3.21
N ALA A 41 30.86 13.34 -1.89
CA ALA A 41 29.67 12.79 -1.24
C ALA A 41 28.42 13.65 -1.53
N ARG A 42 28.53 14.98 -1.44
CA ARG A 42 27.41 15.88 -1.76
C ARG A 42 27.00 15.82 -3.24
N ALA A 43 27.98 15.70 -4.16
CA ALA A 43 27.70 15.52 -5.58
C ALA A 43 27.06 14.16 -5.89
N ALA A 44 27.54 13.09 -5.26
CA ALA A 44 27.02 11.74 -5.43
C ALA A 44 25.55 11.65 -4.98
N LEU A 45 25.23 12.13 -3.77
CA LEU A 45 23.87 12.10 -3.26
C LEU A 45 22.93 13.00 -4.09
N ALA A 46 23.38 14.20 -4.48
CA ALA A 46 22.60 15.07 -5.36
C ALA A 46 22.33 14.41 -6.72
N GLY A 47 23.30 13.68 -7.28
CA GLY A 47 23.12 12.88 -8.49
C GLY A 47 22.08 11.77 -8.31
N GLN A 48 22.13 11.04 -7.19
CA GLN A 48 21.12 10.02 -6.87
C GLN A 48 19.72 10.62 -6.76
N LEU A 49 19.56 11.77 -6.10
CA LEU A 49 18.27 12.46 -5.97
C LEU A 49 17.64 12.89 -7.30
N ARG A 50 18.46 13.14 -8.33
CA ARG A 50 18.02 13.55 -9.68
C ARG A 50 17.62 12.39 -10.59
N ARG A 51 18.04 11.17 -10.27
CA ARG A 51 17.85 10.00 -11.14
C ARG A 51 16.67 9.16 -10.69
N ASP A 52 15.94 8.65 -11.67
CA ASP A 52 14.96 7.60 -11.42
C ASP A 52 15.69 6.25 -11.46
N PRO A 53 15.69 5.43 -10.39
CA PRO A 53 16.33 4.13 -10.40
C PRO A 53 15.76 3.16 -11.45
N TYR A 54 14.55 3.40 -11.97
CA TYR A 54 13.95 2.62 -13.06
C TYR A 54 14.33 3.16 -14.44
N HIS A 55 14.81 4.41 -14.51
CA HIS A 55 15.30 5.07 -15.72
C HIS A 55 16.67 5.72 -15.43
N PRO A 56 17.72 4.93 -15.14
CA PRO A 56 18.99 5.46 -14.62
C PRO A 56 19.73 6.38 -15.60
N ASN A 57 19.38 6.29 -16.89
CA ASN A 57 19.94 7.12 -17.96
C ASN A 57 19.25 8.50 -18.06
N MET A 58 18.21 8.76 -17.26
CA MET A 58 17.50 10.03 -17.23
C MET A 58 17.82 10.78 -15.94
N GLU A 59 18.23 12.04 -16.09
CA GLU A 59 18.40 12.98 -14.99
C GLU A 59 17.34 14.07 -15.06
N ALA A 60 16.61 14.26 -13.96
CA ALA A 60 15.69 15.38 -13.82
C ALA A 60 16.43 16.62 -13.30
N GLN A 61 15.95 17.79 -13.71
CA GLN A 61 16.28 19.03 -13.02
C GLN A 61 15.49 19.06 -11.71
N THR A 62 16.20 19.00 -10.58
CA THR A 62 15.58 18.99 -9.25
C THR A 62 16.05 20.20 -8.44
N PRO A 63 15.18 20.78 -7.59
CA PRO A 63 15.52 21.91 -6.72
C PRO A 63 16.36 21.47 -5.51
N VAL A 64 17.50 20.82 -5.78
CA VAL A 64 18.49 20.44 -4.76
C VAL A 64 19.55 21.53 -4.61
N PHE A 65 19.67 22.09 -3.42
CA PHE A 65 20.75 22.97 -3.03
C PHE A 65 21.92 22.12 -2.52
N VAL A 66 23.12 22.30 -3.07
CA VAL A 66 24.31 21.52 -2.71
C VAL A 66 25.36 22.47 -2.15
N ALA A 67 25.78 22.25 -0.90
CA ALA A 67 26.66 23.17 -0.19
C ALA A 67 27.72 22.46 0.66
N GLY A 68 28.81 23.18 0.94
CA GLY A 68 29.77 22.81 1.97
C GLY A 68 29.37 23.34 3.34
N LEU A 69 30.17 23.03 4.35
CA LEU A 69 29.92 23.49 5.72
C LEU A 69 30.01 25.03 5.81
N GLU A 70 30.83 25.65 4.96
CA GLU A 70 31.02 27.09 4.85
C GLU A 70 29.76 27.85 4.39
N ALA A 71 28.88 27.21 3.61
CA ALA A 71 27.64 27.78 3.09
C ALA A 71 26.40 27.16 3.73
N ALA A 72 26.56 26.44 4.85
CA ALA A 72 25.52 25.67 5.50
C ALA A 72 24.33 26.53 5.97
N GLU A 73 24.53 27.80 6.31
CA GLU A 73 23.45 28.70 6.74
C GLU A 73 22.34 28.83 5.68
N GLN A 74 22.69 28.82 4.39
CA GLN A 74 21.75 28.94 3.27
C GLN A 74 20.81 27.73 3.17
N ALA A 75 21.24 26.56 3.67
CA ALA A 75 20.44 25.34 3.72
C ALA A 75 19.22 25.46 4.65
N SER A 76 19.22 26.43 5.57
CA SER A 76 18.13 26.66 6.53
C SER A 76 16.79 26.97 5.85
N SER A 77 16.81 27.42 4.58
CA SER A 77 15.60 27.68 3.79
C SER A 77 14.96 26.43 3.20
N ALA A 78 15.65 25.29 3.16
CA ALA A 78 15.19 24.05 2.53
C ALA A 78 14.18 23.29 3.41
N ASP A 79 13.17 22.69 2.78
CA ASP A 79 12.12 21.90 3.45
C ASP A 79 12.68 20.63 4.12
N LEU A 80 13.80 20.13 3.60
CA LEU A 80 14.59 19.05 4.16
C LEU A 80 16.09 19.36 4.02
N ILE A 81 16.83 19.16 5.11
CA ILE A 81 18.29 19.27 5.14
C ILE A 81 18.88 17.86 5.34
N ILE A 82 19.78 17.47 4.46
CA ILE A 82 20.53 16.22 4.53
C ILE A 82 22.00 16.55 4.77
N LEU A 83 22.48 16.23 5.96
CA LEU A 83 23.87 16.38 6.35
C LEU A 83 24.60 15.06 6.13
N VAL A 84 25.58 15.05 5.22
CA VAL A 84 26.38 13.86 4.92
C VAL A 84 27.74 13.98 5.59
N ILE A 85 28.09 12.98 6.40
CA ILE A 85 29.33 12.91 7.17
C ILE A 85 30.10 11.68 6.72
N ASP A 86 31.36 11.82 6.33
CA ASP A 86 32.22 10.67 6.01
C ASP A 86 32.44 9.81 7.28
N ALA A 87 32.20 8.50 7.18
CA ALA A 87 32.36 7.57 8.29
C ALA A 87 33.79 7.50 8.87
N GLN A 88 34.80 7.91 8.10
CA GLN A 88 36.20 7.98 8.53
C GLN A 88 36.58 9.31 9.19
N LYS A 89 35.68 10.30 9.19
CA LYS A 89 36.00 11.62 9.74
C LYS A 89 36.17 11.55 11.26
N ALA A 90 37.35 11.92 11.74
CA ALA A 90 37.68 11.90 13.16
C ALA A 90 37.01 13.05 13.96
N ASN A 91 36.93 14.25 13.39
CA ASN A 91 36.34 15.41 14.04
C ASN A 91 35.04 15.84 13.34
N VAL A 92 33.92 15.65 14.02
CA VAL A 92 32.57 15.93 13.50
C VAL A 92 31.85 17.00 14.32
N GLU A 93 32.57 17.79 15.12
CA GLU A 93 31.96 18.76 16.05
C GLU A 93 31.21 19.87 15.31
N GLN A 94 31.72 20.33 14.17
CA GLN A 94 31.04 21.33 13.34
C GLN A 94 29.72 20.78 12.77
N GLU A 95 29.71 19.55 12.26
CA GLU A 95 28.51 18.89 11.74
C GLU A 95 27.47 18.63 12.84
N LYS A 96 27.93 18.19 14.02
CA LYS A 96 27.05 18.02 15.18
C LYS A 96 26.41 19.33 15.59
N ALA A 97 27.17 20.43 15.60
CA ALA A 97 26.68 21.76 15.94
C ALA A 97 25.65 22.26 14.92
N LEU A 98 25.93 22.14 13.62
CA LEU A 98 24.98 22.49 12.55
C LEU A 98 23.69 21.67 12.62
N ALA A 99 23.80 20.36 12.80
CA ALA A 99 22.63 19.51 12.96
C ALA A 99 21.83 19.85 14.23
N LEU A 100 22.46 20.36 15.29
CA LEU A 100 21.77 20.77 16.53
C LEU A 100 21.00 22.06 16.25
N ASP A 101 21.69 23.08 15.74
CA ASP A 101 21.11 24.38 15.41
C ASP A 101 19.90 24.26 14.48
N TRP A 102 19.99 23.47 13.41
CA TRP A 102 18.86 23.25 12.51
C TRP A 102 17.68 22.53 13.18
N THR A 103 17.96 21.54 14.03
CA THR A 103 16.91 20.82 14.75
C THR A 103 16.21 21.73 15.77
N ASP A 104 16.98 22.54 16.50
CA ASP A 104 16.47 23.49 17.49
C ASP A 104 15.62 24.60 16.84
N ARG A 105 15.92 24.94 15.57
CA ARG A 105 15.09 25.81 14.73
C ARG A 105 13.87 25.12 14.10
N GLY A 106 13.61 23.86 14.46
CA GLY A 106 12.47 23.08 13.95
C GLY A 106 12.60 22.66 12.49
N ARG A 107 13.81 22.65 11.92
CA ARG A 107 14.03 22.16 10.55
C ARG A 107 14.00 20.63 10.53
N LYS A 108 13.58 20.07 9.41
CA LYS A 108 13.65 18.63 9.14
C LYS A 108 15.07 18.28 8.74
N VAL A 109 15.77 17.52 9.58
CA VAL A 109 17.19 17.17 9.39
C VAL A 109 17.36 15.66 9.34
N PHE A 110 18.06 15.18 8.32
CA PHE A 110 18.61 13.83 8.24
C PHE A 110 20.13 13.88 8.31
N VAL A 111 20.72 12.98 9.09
CA VAL A 111 22.18 12.80 9.11
C VAL A 111 22.50 11.46 8.44
N LEU A 112 23.28 11.50 7.37
CA LEU A 112 23.80 10.32 6.68
C LEU A 112 25.27 10.15 7.00
N VAL A 113 25.61 9.06 7.65
CA VAL A 113 26.99 8.62 7.82
C VAL A 113 27.36 7.80 6.58
N ASP A 114 28.19 8.37 5.73
CA ASP A 114 28.58 7.82 4.43
C ASP A 114 29.72 6.82 4.54
N TYR A 115 29.46 5.58 4.13
CA TYR A 115 30.44 4.49 4.09
C TYR A 115 31.04 4.27 2.69
N SER A 116 30.78 5.16 1.71
CA SER A 116 31.26 4.98 0.33
C SER A 116 32.79 4.87 0.22
N THR A 117 33.53 5.48 1.14
CA THR A 117 35.00 5.46 1.21
C THR A 117 35.53 4.38 2.17
N TYR A 118 34.64 3.63 2.83
CA TYR A 118 34.97 2.73 3.92
C TYR A 118 35.41 1.36 3.41
N PRO A 119 36.62 0.88 3.75
CA PRO A 119 37.04 -0.48 3.39
C PRO A 119 36.24 -1.51 4.19
N ASP A 120 35.84 -2.61 3.54
CA ASP A 120 35.11 -3.71 4.16
C ASP A 120 35.83 -4.19 5.44
N GLY A 121 35.18 -4.04 6.61
CA GLY A 121 35.61 -4.65 7.87
C GLY A 121 36.16 -3.73 8.97
N GLY A 122 36.21 -2.40 8.79
CA GLY A 122 36.56 -1.48 9.88
C GLY A 122 35.40 -1.20 10.87
N GLN A 123 35.72 -0.78 12.11
CA GLN A 123 34.74 -0.25 13.06
C GLN A 123 34.51 1.26 12.85
N ALA A 124 33.25 1.66 12.72
CA ALA A 124 32.87 3.07 12.61
C ALA A 124 33.40 3.88 13.80
N VAL A 125 34.09 4.99 13.51
CA VAL A 125 34.68 5.86 14.55
C VAL A 125 33.61 6.79 15.16
N ILE A 126 32.46 6.94 14.50
CA ILE A 126 31.40 7.84 14.97
C ILE A 126 30.71 7.22 16.19
N PRO A 127 30.81 7.85 17.38
CA PRO A 127 30.06 7.42 18.56
C PRO A 127 28.59 7.45 18.21
N SER A 128 27.83 6.42 18.59
CA SER A 128 26.37 6.41 18.52
C SER A 128 25.84 7.70 19.14
N THR A 129 25.53 8.69 18.31
CA THR A 129 24.92 9.93 18.76
C THR A 129 23.48 9.57 19.11
N GLU A 130 23.29 9.08 20.34
CA GLU A 130 21.99 9.07 20.99
C GLU A 130 21.47 10.50 20.88
N THR A 131 20.50 10.72 20.00
CA THR A 131 19.91 12.03 19.89
C THR A 131 18.41 11.89 19.90
N ARG A 132 17.82 12.56 20.89
CA ARG A 132 16.42 12.51 21.28
C ARG A 132 15.36 12.73 20.20
N ASN A 133 15.73 13.09 18.96
CA ASN A 133 14.83 13.28 17.82
C ASN A 133 15.57 13.29 16.45
N ARG A 134 16.80 12.78 16.36
CA ARG A 134 17.55 12.79 15.08
C ARG A 134 17.45 11.48 14.35
N GLN A 135 17.15 11.54 13.06
CA GLN A 135 17.24 10.37 12.19
C GLN A 135 18.64 10.29 11.60
N VAL A 136 19.48 9.48 12.23
CA VAL A 136 20.83 9.13 11.74
C VAL A 136 20.74 7.81 10.99
N LEU A 137 21.22 7.77 9.76
CA LEU A 137 21.32 6.54 8.97
C LEU A 137 22.76 6.29 8.55
N HIS A 138 23.12 5.02 8.50
CA HIS A 138 24.45 4.55 8.16
C HIS A 138 24.36 3.76 6.86
N GLY A 139 25.13 4.16 5.85
CA GLY A 139 25.18 3.49 4.56
C GLY A 139 25.93 4.31 3.51
N ALA A 140 26.26 3.69 2.39
CA ALA A 140 26.94 4.40 1.30
C ALA A 140 25.94 5.27 0.52
N VAL A 141 26.23 6.55 0.33
CA VAL A 141 25.37 7.45 -0.49
C VAL A 141 25.37 7.08 -1.97
N THR A 142 26.31 6.23 -2.39
CA THR A 142 26.38 5.67 -3.74
C THR A 142 25.54 4.39 -3.89
N ASP A 143 25.16 3.75 -2.79
CA ASP A 143 24.37 2.52 -2.80
C ASP A 143 22.87 2.83 -2.97
N THR A 144 22.36 2.47 -4.16
CA THR A 144 20.96 2.66 -4.51
C THR A 144 20.02 1.81 -3.65
N GLU A 145 20.43 0.61 -3.22
CA GLU A 145 19.60 -0.25 -2.38
C GLU A 145 19.43 0.34 -0.97
N PHE A 146 20.50 0.81 -0.36
CA PHE A 146 20.44 1.57 0.90
C PHE A 146 19.52 2.78 0.77
N LEU A 147 19.70 3.57 -0.29
CA LEU A 147 18.89 4.78 -0.50
C LEU A 147 17.40 4.44 -0.66
N GLN A 148 17.06 3.39 -1.41
CA GLN A 148 15.66 2.99 -1.63
C GLN A 148 15.02 2.30 -0.42
N SER A 149 15.77 1.47 0.31
CA SER A 149 15.22 0.58 1.34
C SER A 149 15.27 1.15 2.75
N LYS A 150 16.16 2.12 3.01
CA LYS A 150 16.37 2.74 4.33
C LYS A 150 16.12 4.24 4.29
N PHE A 151 16.85 4.96 3.44
CA PHE A 151 16.79 6.42 3.41
C PHE A 151 15.43 6.95 2.95
N ALA A 152 14.93 6.52 1.79
CA ALA A 152 13.65 6.98 1.26
C ALA A 152 12.48 6.71 2.23
N PRO A 153 12.32 5.51 2.83
CA PRO A 153 11.29 5.28 3.85
C PRO A 153 11.40 6.21 5.06
N ALA A 154 12.62 6.55 5.49
CA ALA A 154 12.83 7.46 6.60
C ALA A 154 12.39 8.90 6.22
N VAL A 155 12.76 9.37 5.03
CA VAL A 155 12.32 10.68 4.51
C VAL A 155 10.80 10.76 4.41
N ILE A 156 10.15 9.70 3.93
CA ILE A 156 8.69 9.58 3.85
C ILE A 156 8.05 9.78 5.23
N GLN A 157 8.64 9.20 6.28
CA GLN A 157 8.14 9.35 7.66
C GLN A 157 8.35 10.76 8.21
N LEU A 158 9.41 11.45 7.80
CA LEU A 158 9.70 12.83 8.24
C LEU A 158 8.86 13.88 7.48
N MET A 159 8.39 13.56 6.27
CA MET A 159 7.68 14.48 5.37
C MET A 159 6.33 13.92 4.86
N PRO A 160 5.43 13.45 5.74
CA PRO A 160 4.18 12.81 5.31
C PRO A 160 3.25 13.74 4.51
N ASP A 161 3.32 15.05 4.76
CA ASP A 161 2.45 16.05 4.10
C ASP A 161 2.97 16.52 2.73
N GLN A 162 4.21 16.14 2.36
CA GLN A 162 4.88 16.60 1.14
C GLN A 162 5.21 15.46 0.17
N LEU A 163 4.61 14.27 0.35
CA LEU A 163 4.95 13.10 -0.46
C LEU A 163 4.67 13.28 -1.95
N VAL A 164 3.58 13.96 -2.31
CA VAL A 164 3.25 14.21 -3.73
C VAL A 164 4.31 15.09 -4.41
N PRO A 165 4.59 16.32 -3.93
CA PRO A 165 5.62 17.15 -4.55
C PRO A 165 7.03 16.57 -4.39
N LEU A 166 7.35 15.87 -3.29
CA LEU A 166 8.64 15.20 -3.11
C LEU A 166 8.90 14.16 -4.20
N GLY A 167 7.95 13.27 -4.49
CA GLY A 167 8.12 12.28 -5.54
C GLY A 167 8.15 12.90 -6.94
N ARG A 168 7.36 13.95 -7.15
CA ARG A 168 7.30 14.69 -8.42
C ARG A 168 8.64 15.34 -8.75
N ASP A 169 9.20 16.08 -7.79
CA ASP A 169 10.41 16.88 -7.95
C ASP A 169 11.69 16.05 -7.86
N PHE A 170 11.68 14.93 -7.14
CA PHE A 170 12.85 14.10 -6.91
C PHE A 170 12.60 12.64 -7.32
N PRO A 171 13.04 12.24 -8.53
CA PRO A 171 12.73 10.94 -9.11
C PRO A 171 13.11 9.73 -8.25
N MET A 172 14.16 9.84 -7.42
CA MET A 172 14.60 8.78 -6.51
C MET A 172 13.50 8.31 -5.55
N PHE A 173 12.58 9.19 -5.16
CA PHE A 173 11.52 8.87 -4.22
C PHE A 173 10.24 8.34 -4.87
N ARG A 174 10.09 8.39 -6.21
CA ARG A 174 8.85 8.02 -6.92
C ARG A 174 8.30 6.66 -6.52
N VAL A 175 9.13 5.62 -6.65
CA VAL A 175 8.70 4.25 -6.36
C VAL A 175 8.56 3.98 -4.86
N PRO A 176 9.49 4.41 -3.98
CA PRO A 176 9.27 4.34 -2.53
C PRO A 176 7.94 4.97 -2.09
N ILE A 177 7.64 6.20 -2.56
CA ILE A 177 6.41 6.92 -2.23
C ILE A 177 5.18 6.22 -2.81
N ALA A 178 5.23 5.79 -4.07
CA ALA A 178 4.15 5.05 -4.69
C ALA A 178 3.79 3.78 -3.91
N ARG A 179 4.81 3.00 -3.51
CA ARG A 179 4.61 1.79 -2.69
C ARG A 179 4.03 2.14 -1.32
N PHE A 180 4.49 3.22 -0.69
CA PHE A 180 3.93 3.72 0.56
C PHE A 180 2.44 4.06 0.40
N MET A 181 2.07 4.88 -0.58
CA MET A 181 0.68 5.29 -0.84
C MET A 181 -0.25 4.11 -1.15
N ILE A 182 0.23 3.13 -1.92
CA ILE A 182 -0.52 1.90 -2.21
C ILE A 182 -0.79 1.15 -0.90
N ASN A 183 0.24 0.92 -0.08
CA ASN A 183 0.09 0.20 1.18
C ASN A 183 -0.84 0.95 2.16
N ASP A 184 -0.68 2.27 2.29
CA ASP A 184 -1.52 3.11 3.14
C ASP A 184 -3.01 3.05 2.73
N THR A 185 -3.28 3.11 1.43
CA THR A 185 -4.63 2.96 0.88
C THR A 185 -5.18 1.55 1.14
N CYS A 186 -4.35 0.50 1.02
CA CYS A 186 -4.75 -0.86 1.36
C CYS A 186 -5.14 -0.99 2.83
N PHE A 187 -4.37 -0.40 3.75
CA PHE A 187 -4.67 -0.43 5.18
C PHE A 187 -5.94 0.37 5.52
N SER A 188 -6.12 1.54 4.90
CA SER A 188 -7.33 2.35 5.08
C SER A 188 -8.59 1.61 4.61
N ASN A 189 -8.56 1.02 3.42
CA ASN A 189 -9.68 0.22 2.89
C ASN A 189 -9.93 -1.06 3.70
N ALA A 190 -8.88 -1.68 4.23
CA ALA A 190 -8.98 -2.82 5.13
C ALA A 190 -9.63 -2.44 6.48
N ALA A 191 -9.23 -1.31 7.07
CA ALA A 191 -9.80 -0.79 8.31
C ALA A 191 -11.27 -0.40 8.14
N PHE A 192 -11.62 0.24 7.02
CA PHE A 192 -13.01 0.54 6.67
C PHE A 192 -13.84 -0.74 6.48
N SER A 193 -13.31 -1.73 5.75
CA SER A 193 -13.99 -3.02 5.60
C SER A 193 -14.18 -3.77 6.93
N LEU A 194 -13.26 -3.58 7.88
CA LEU A 194 -13.37 -4.13 9.23
C LEU A 194 -14.48 -3.42 10.01
N SER A 195 -14.54 -2.08 9.95
CA SER A 195 -15.57 -1.32 10.66
C SER A 195 -16.96 -1.61 10.14
N THR A 196 -17.16 -1.67 8.82
CA THR A 196 -18.47 -2.01 8.23
C THR A 196 -18.86 -3.46 8.51
N GLY A 197 -17.89 -4.39 8.44
CA GLY A 197 -18.11 -5.79 8.82
C GLY A 197 -18.46 -6.00 10.30
N LEU A 198 -17.98 -5.14 11.21
CA LEU A 198 -18.38 -5.16 12.62
C LEU A 198 -19.75 -4.51 12.84
N ALA A 199 -20.05 -3.43 12.12
CA ALA A 199 -21.35 -2.75 12.21
C ALA A 199 -22.51 -3.65 11.74
N GLU A 200 -22.29 -4.47 10.70
CA GLU A 200 -23.24 -5.50 10.21
C GLU A 200 -23.62 -6.53 11.30
N LEU A 201 -22.81 -6.71 12.35
CA LEU A 201 -23.11 -7.61 13.46
C LEU A 201 -24.00 -6.99 14.55
N VAL A 202 -24.23 -5.67 14.52
CA VAL A 202 -25.03 -4.94 15.50
C VAL A 202 -26.41 -4.64 14.89
N PRO A 203 -27.50 -5.30 15.31
CA PRO A 203 -28.82 -5.23 14.66
C PRO A 203 -29.49 -3.84 14.64
N VAL A 204 -28.91 -2.85 15.32
CA VAL A 204 -29.51 -1.50 15.52
C VAL A 204 -29.25 -0.58 14.32
N PHE A 205 -28.22 -0.82 13.50
CA PHE A 205 -27.88 0.03 12.36
C PHE A 205 -28.52 -0.50 11.06
N ASN A 206 -29.78 -0.15 10.82
CA ASN A 206 -30.54 -0.53 9.63
C ASN A 206 -30.20 0.37 8.41
N ILE A 207 -28.91 0.61 8.15
CA ILE A 207 -28.42 1.42 7.02
C ILE A 207 -27.96 0.46 5.90
N PRO A 208 -28.34 0.66 4.62
CA PRO A 208 -27.79 -0.09 3.50
C PRO A 208 -26.30 0.22 3.28
N LEU A 209 -25.41 -0.35 4.09
CA LEU A 209 -23.96 -0.11 4.08
C LEU A 209 -23.28 -0.45 2.73
N VAL A 210 -23.90 -1.35 1.94
CA VAL A 210 -23.37 -1.83 0.65
C VAL A 210 -23.25 -0.73 -0.43
N ILE A 211 -24.12 0.29 -0.41
CA ILE A 211 -24.12 1.35 -1.43
C ILE A 211 -23.04 2.41 -1.12
N ALA A 212 -22.86 2.76 0.16
CA ALA A 212 -21.79 3.65 0.60
C ALA A 212 -20.40 3.05 0.31
N ASP A 213 -20.25 1.73 0.49
CA ASP A 213 -19.01 0.99 0.25
C ASP A 213 -18.52 1.15 -1.20
N THR A 214 -19.42 1.06 -2.19
CA THR A 214 -19.04 1.13 -3.62
C THR A 214 -18.58 2.55 -4.00
N ILE A 215 -19.25 3.59 -3.50
CA ILE A 215 -18.93 4.99 -3.80
C ILE A 215 -17.62 5.40 -3.13
N VAL A 216 -17.44 5.08 -1.85
CA VAL A 216 -16.22 5.41 -1.09
C VAL A 216 -15.00 4.66 -1.61
N LEU A 217 -15.13 3.35 -1.88
CA LEU A 217 -14.02 2.56 -2.44
C LEU A 217 -13.63 3.05 -3.84
N THR A 218 -14.59 3.45 -4.68
CA THR A 218 -14.28 3.98 -6.02
C THR A 218 -13.55 5.32 -5.95
N LYS A 219 -13.94 6.21 -5.02
CA LYS A 219 -13.21 7.48 -4.78
C LYS A 219 -11.77 7.21 -4.35
N ASN A 220 -11.54 6.30 -3.40
CA ASN A 220 -10.19 5.96 -2.94
C ASN A 220 -9.29 5.39 -4.05
N GLN A 221 -9.80 4.53 -4.92
CA GLN A 221 -9.03 4.01 -6.06
C GLN A 221 -8.68 5.11 -7.07
N LEU A 222 -9.61 6.04 -7.34
CA LEU A 222 -9.38 7.17 -8.24
C LEU A 222 -8.29 8.11 -7.70
N TYR A 223 -8.40 8.45 -6.41
CA TYR A 223 -7.43 9.27 -5.71
C TYR A 223 -6.05 8.62 -5.72
N LEU A 224 -5.96 7.31 -5.50
CA LEU A 224 -4.69 6.58 -5.56
C LEU A 224 -4.08 6.66 -6.97
N VAL A 225 -4.85 6.39 -8.03
CA VAL A 225 -4.36 6.44 -9.43
C VAL A 225 -3.84 7.84 -9.76
N TYR A 226 -4.57 8.88 -9.36
CA TYR A 226 -4.18 10.27 -9.61
C TYR A 226 -2.92 10.66 -8.82
N LYS A 227 -2.86 10.34 -7.51
CA LYS A 227 -1.68 10.58 -6.67
C LYS A 227 -0.43 9.90 -7.21
N LEU A 228 -0.55 8.64 -7.67
CA LEU A 228 0.54 7.93 -8.32
C LEU A 228 1.01 8.68 -9.57
N GLY A 229 0.10 9.11 -10.43
CA GLY A 229 0.43 9.93 -11.60
C GLY A 229 1.24 11.18 -11.25
N LEU A 230 0.73 11.97 -10.30
CA LEU A 230 1.38 13.19 -9.83
C LEU A 230 2.79 12.93 -9.29
N VAL A 231 2.94 11.91 -8.43
CA VAL A 231 4.22 11.47 -7.86
C VAL A 231 5.20 11.07 -8.97
N LEU A 232 4.75 10.35 -9.98
CA LEU A 232 5.61 9.93 -11.09
C LEU A 232 5.91 11.05 -12.11
N GLY A 233 5.41 12.27 -11.89
CA GLY A 233 5.69 13.41 -12.76
C GLY A 233 4.74 13.55 -13.95
N TYR A 234 3.65 12.78 -14.01
CA TYR A 234 2.63 12.89 -15.06
C TYR A 234 1.85 14.22 -14.95
N SER A 235 0.95 14.47 -15.92
CA SER A 235 0.15 15.69 -16.00
C SER A 235 -0.55 16.02 -14.67
N VAL A 236 -0.75 17.30 -14.39
CA VAL A 236 -1.62 17.73 -13.28
C VAL A 236 -3.09 17.81 -13.69
N GLU A 237 -3.37 17.67 -14.99
CA GLU A 237 -4.73 17.69 -15.52
C GLU A 237 -5.28 16.27 -15.54
N TRP A 238 -6.26 16.00 -14.67
CA TRP A 238 -6.95 14.72 -14.58
C TRP A 238 -7.52 14.21 -15.92
N GLN A 239 -7.88 15.14 -16.82
CA GLN A 239 -8.42 14.82 -18.14
C GLN A 239 -7.42 14.05 -19.02
N ASP A 240 -6.12 14.34 -18.87
CA ASP A 240 -5.07 13.65 -19.62
C ASP A 240 -4.98 12.19 -19.19
N TYR A 241 -5.14 11.89 -17.89
CA TYR A 241 -5.25 10.52 -17.40
C TYR A 241 -6.46 9.81 -18.00
N ILE A 242 -7.64 10.43 -18.05
CA ILE A 242 -8.79 9.77 -18.68
C ILE A 242 -8.57 9.54 -20.19
N ARG A 243 -7.93 10.47 -20.90
CA ARG A 243 -7.67 10.34 -22.34
C ARG A 243 -6.65 9.25 -22.63
N GLU A 244 -5.56 9.23 -21.88
CA GLU A 244 -4.43 8.32 -22.07
C GLU A 244 -4.76 6.91 -21.56
N PHE A 245 -5.36 6.80 -20.37
CA PHE A 245 -5.82 5.51 -19.84
C PHE A 245 -7.09 5.02 -20.53
N GLY A 246 -8.00 5.90 -20.92
CA GLY A 246 -9.29 5.51 -21.47
C GLY A 246 -9.21 4.91 -22.87
N SER A 247 -8.27 5.40 -23.69
CA SER A 247 -8.04 4.94 -25.07
C SER A 247 -7.16 3.69 -25.14
N ILE A 248 -6.11 3.60 -24.31
CA ILE A 248 -5.13 2.49 -24.36
C ILE A 248 -5.65 1.24 -23.64
N LEU A 249 -6.38 1.38 -22.53
CA LEU A 249 -6.86 0.25 -21.74
C LEU A 249 -8.27 -0.20 -22.09
N GLY A 250 -8.96 0.52 -22.97
CA GLY A 250 -10.40 0.41 -23.16
C GLY A 250 -11.09 0.64 -21.82
N ALA A 251 -11.35 1.89 -21.45
CA ALA A 251 -11.87 2.33 -20.14
C ALA A 251 -12.87 1.36 -19.47
N GLY A 252 -13.77 0.76 -20.25
CA GLY A 252 -14.71 -0.24 -19.73
C GLY A 252 -14.09 -1.56 -19.24
N PHE A 253 -13.02 -2.10 -19.84
CA PHE A 253 -12.44 -3.39 -19.43
C PHE A 253 -11.62 -3.28 -18.14
N PHE A 254 -10.75 -2.27 -18.02
CA PHE A 254 -9.98 -2.04 -16.81
C PHE A 254 -10.90 -1.78 -15.59
N TRP A 255 -11.87 -0.87 -15.72
CA TRP A 255 -12.83 -0.61 -14.65
C TRP A 255 -13.75 -1.81 -14.36
N ARG A 256 -14.10 -2.64 -15.36
CA ARG A 256 -14.83 -3.91 -15.11
C ARG A 256 -13.98 -4.95 -14.39
N GLN A 257 -12.68 -5.04 -14.67
CA GLN A 257 -11.79 -5.97 -13.97
C GLN A 257 -11.58 -5.52 -12.51
N LEU A 258 -11.40 -4.21 -12.29
CA LEU A 258 -11.37 -3.63 -10.96
C LEU A 258 -12.68 -3.87 -10.20
N ALA A 259 -13.82 -3.60 -10.84
CA ALA A 259 -15.13 -3.86 -10.25
C ALA A 259 -15.36 -5.36 -9.94
N ARG A 260 -14.96 -6.28 -10.83
CA ARG A 260 -15.12 -7.73 -10.58
C ARG A 260 -14.21 -8.25 -9.47
N SER A 261 -12.99 -7.73 -9.35
CA SER A 261 -12.09 -8.06 -8.23
C SER A 261 -12.64 -7.58 -6.88
N LEU A 262 -13.45 -6.51 -6.88
CA LEU A 262 -14.08 -5.94 -5.68
C LEU A 262 -15.46 -6.55 -5.38
N VAL A 263 -16.23 -6.94 -6.40
CA VAL A 263 -17.64 -7.37 -6.27
C VAL A 263 -17.79 -8.91 -6.22
N GLY A 264 -16.84 -9.69 -6.75
CA GLY A 264 -17.00 -11.13 -6.96
C GLY A 264 -16.63 -12.06 -5.79
N LEU A 265 -16.24 -11.54 -4.63
CA LEU A 265 -15.64 -12.34 -3.55
C LEU A 265 -16.41 -12.28 -2.22
N ILE A 266 -17.68 -11.87 -2.24
CA ILE A 266 -18.52 -11.86 -1.04
C ILE A 266 -19.56 -12.98 -1.14
N PRO A 267 -19.25 -14.14 -0.54
CA PRO A 267 -20.22 -14.85 0.27
C PRO A 267 -19.79 -14.77 1.75
N LEU A 268 -20.77 -14.73 2.65
CA LEU A 268 -20.83 -14.97 4.11
C LEU A 268 -19.65 -15.66 4.88
N TRP A 269 -18.36 -15.40 4.61
CA TRP A 269 -17.21 -16.12 5.23
C TRP A 269 -16.52 -15.37 6.39
N GLY A 270 -17.17 -14.35 6.95
CA GLY A 270 -16.68 -13.62 8.13
C GLY A 270 -15.75 -12.43 7.83
N ILE A 271 -15.45 -11.66 8.87
CA ILE A 271 -14.77 -10.35 8.79
C ILE A 271 -13.34 -10.44 8.24
N VAL A 272 -12.57 -11.47 8.62
CA VAL A 272 -11.16 -11.59 8.25
C VAL A 272 -10.97 -11.77 6.72
N PRO A 273 -11.68 -12.70 6.04
CA PRO A 273 -11.65 -12.78 4.59
C PRO A 273 -12.09 -11.47 3.89
N LYS A 274 -13.15 -10.80 4.37
CA LYS A 274 -13.64 -9.51 3.82
C LYS A 274 -12.52 -8.45 3.80
N VAL A 275 -11.83 -8.31 4.92
CA VAL A 275 -10.70 -7.37 5.07
C VAL A 275 -9.52 -7.77 4.16
N ALA A 276 -9.21 -9.06 4.07
CA ALA A 276 -8.11 -9.54 3.23
C ALA A 276 -8.36 -9.31 1.74
N ILE A 277 -9.60 -9.49 1.28
CA ILE A 277 -10.01 -9.20 -0.10
C ILE A 277 -9.90 -7.70 -0.39
N SER A 278 -10.40 -6.84 0.50
CA SER A 278 -10.32 -5.37 0.36
C SER A 278 -8.87 -4.89 0.22
N TYR A 279 -7.99 -5.41 1.08
CA TYR A 279 -6.55 -5.15 1.02
C TYR A 279 -5.95 -5.65 -0.30
N ALA A 280 -6.19 -6.91 -0.66
CA ALA A 280 -5.59 -7.56 -1.83
C ALA A 280 -6.02 -6.90 -3.14
N GLY A 281 -7.31 -6.56 -3.26
CA GLY A 281 -7.87 -5.83 -4.39
C GLY A 281 -7.09 -4.54 -4.61
N THR A 282 -7.08 -3.65 -3.61
CA THR A 282 -6.39 -2.35 -3.65
C THR A 282 -4.91 -2.49 -4.00
N TYR A 283 -4.23 -3.48 -3.41
CA TYR A 283 -2.80 -3.71 -3.66
C TYR A 283 -2.52 -4.06 -5.12
N VAL A 284 -3.35 -4.95 -5.71
CA VAL A 284 -3.22 -5.33 -7.12
C VAL A 284 -3.49 -4.14 -8.02
N VAL A 285 -4.55 -3.36 -7.77
CA VAL A 285 -4.87 -2.15 -8.56
C VAL A 285 -3.67 -1.21 -8.60
N GLY A 286 -3.18 -0.81 -7.41
CA GLY A 286 -2.12 0.17 -7.29
C GLY A 286 -0.83 -0.27 -7.96
N ASN A 287 -0.44 -1.54 -7.82
CA ASN A 287 0.77 -2.07 -8.44
C ASN A 287 0.63 -2.23 -9.96
N VAL A 288 -0.54 -2.60 -10.48
CA VAL A 288 -0.77 -2.64 -11.94
C VAL A 288 -0.65 -1.25 -12.54
N VAL A 289 -1.26 -0.26 -11.89
CA VAL A 289 -1.19 1.16 -12.31
C VAL A 289 0.25 1.68 -12.24
N LEU A 290 0.95 1.41 -11.13
CA LEU A 290 2.37 1.79 -10.97
C LEU A 290 3.25 1.16 -12.06
N GLN A 291 3.09 -0.14 -12.34
CA GLN A 291 3.84 -0.81 -13.40
C GLN A 291 3.58 -0.19 -14.78
N TRP A 292 2.33 0.17 -15.05
CA TRP A 292 1.99 0.86 -16.28
C TRP A 292 2.65 2.25 -16.36
N TYR A 293 2.60 3.06 -15.30
CA TYR A 293 3.28 4.36 -15.28
C TYR A 293 4.80 4.25 -15.43
N LEU A 294 5.42 3.17 -14.94
CA LEU A 294 6.87 2.98 -15.02
C LEU A 294 7.32 2.41 -16.38
N THR A 295 6.49 1.64 -17.07
CA THR A 295 6.95 0.82 -18.22
C THR A 295 6.12 0.99 -19.48
N GLY A 296 4.94 1.59 -19.39
CA GLY A 296 3.91 1.60 -20.44
C GLY A 296 3.30 0.23 -20.74
N ARG A 297 3.71 -0.84 -20.04
CA ARG A 297 3.28 -2.22 -20.32
C ARG A 297 2.13 -2.66 -19.41
N HIS A 298 1.28 -3.52 -19.94
CA HIS A 298 0.22 -4.16 -19.16
C HIS A 298 0.76 -5.37 -18.39
N VAL A 299 0.19 -5.60 -17.20
CA VAL A 299 0.44 -6.80 -16.40
C VAL A 299 -0.42 -7.95 -16.92
N THR A 300 0.18 -9.13 -17.11
CA THR A 300 -0.55 -10.31 -17.61
C THR A 300 -1.51 -10.88 -16.55
N ARG A 301 -2.48 -11.70 -16.98
CA ARG A 301 -3.42 -12.37 -16.05
C ARG A 301 -2.70 -13.23 -15.01
N GLN A 302 -1.64 -13.94 -15.41
CA GLN A 302 -0.86 -14.79 -14.52
C GLN A 302 -0.12 -13.95 -13.46
N GLN A 303 0.51 -12.84 -13.88
CA GLN A 303 1.18 -11.93 -12.96
C GLN A 303 0.20 -11.27 -11.98
N MET A 304 -0.98 -10.85 -12.46
CA MET A 304 -2.05 -10.33 -11.58
C MET A 304 -2.49 -11.37 -10.55
N SER A 305 -2.67 -12.63 -10.95
CA SER A 305 -3.05 -13.72 -10.04
C SER A 305 -2.00 -13.98 -8.97
N GLN A 306 -0.71 -14.01 -9.35
CA GLN A 306 0.39 -14.19 -8.39
C GLN A 306 0.49 -13.01 -7.41
N LEU A 307 0.32 -11.79 -7.92
CA LEU A 307 0.31 -10.58 -7.12
C LEU A 307 -0.85 -10.59 -6.11
N TYR A 308 -2.04 -10.99 -6.56
CA TYR A 308 -3.23 -11.13 -5.73
C TYR A 308 -3.02 -12.14 -4.60
N GLN A 309 -2.49 -13.33 -4.90
CA GLN A 309 -2.23 -14.35 -3.88
C GLN A 309 -1.30 -13.85 -2.77
N ARG A 310 -0.21 -13.16 -3.14
CA ARG A 310 0.71 -12.55 -2.17
C ARG A 310 0.02 -11.45 -1.36
N ALA A 311 -0.76 -10.61 -2.01
CA ALA A 311 -1.48 -9.52 -1.37
C ALA A 311 -2.58 -10.02 -0.42
N TYR A 312 -3.25 -11.12 -0.76
CA TYR A 312 -4.26 -11.76 0.09
C TYR A 312 -3.66 -12.25 1.40
N GLN A 313 -2.49 -12.90 1.36
CA GLN A 313 -1.80 -13.34 2.58
C GLN A 313 -1.42 -12.14 3.48
N ARG A 314 -0.95 -11.04 2.88
CA ARG A 314 -0.70 -9.79 3.62
C ARG A 314 -1.99 -9.20 4.18
N GLY A 315 -3.09 -9.27 3.43
CA GLY A 315 -4.40 -8.82 3.86
C GLY A 315 -4.93 -9.58 5.08
N ILE A 316 -4.71 -10.91 5.14
CA ILE A 316 -5.04 -11.72 6.32
C ILE A 316 -4.24 -11.26 7.54
N GLN A 317 -2.94 -11.02 7.38
CA GLN A 317 -2.10 -10.49 8.46
C GLN A 317 -2.56 -9.09 8.91
N ALA A 318 -2.88 -8.21 7.96
CA ALA A 318 -3.43 -6.89 8.23
C ALA A 318 -4.74 -6.98 9.03
N ALA A 319 -5.66 -7.88 8.64
CA ALA A 319 -6.92 -8.11 9.35
C ALA A 319 -6.69 -8.53 10.81
N HIS A 320 -5.75 -9.45 11.06
CA HIS A 320 -5.40 -9.86 12.42
C HIS A 320 -4.81 -8.71 13.24
N ASN A 321 -3.92 -7.91 12.65
CA ASN A 321 -3.29 -6.77 13.32
C ASN A 321 -4.30 -5.67 13.64
N LEU A 322 -5.20 -5.35 12.71
CA LEU A 322 -6.27 -4.38 12.92
C LEU A 322 -7.24 -4.85 14.01
N ARG A 323 -7.61 -6.14 14.02
CA ARG A 323 -8.48 -6.70 15.07
C ARG A 323 -7.87 -6.59 16.47
N LYS A 324 -6.56 -6.85 16.61
CA LYS A 324 -5.85 -6.74 17.90
C LYS A 324 -5.84 -5.31 18.47
N LYS A 325 -5.93 -4.29 17.62
CA LYS A 325 -5.90 -2.86 18.01
C LYS A 325 -7.25 -2.33 18.47
N LEU A 326 -8.35 -3.08 18.34
CA LEU A 326 -9.67 -2.66 18.78
C LEU A 326 -9.78 -2.68 20.33
N PRO A 327 -10.29 -1.62 20.97
CA PRO A 327 -10.56 -1.62 22.41
C PRO A 327 -11.56 -2.74 22.73
N GLY A 328 -11.18 -3.64 23.65
CA GLY A 328 -11.95 -4.84 24.02
C GLY A 328 -11.35 -6.17 23.53
N SER A 329 -10.36 -6.16 22.62
CA SER A 329 -9.74 -7.41 22.11
C SER A 329 -8.97 -8.21 23.18
N LYS A 330 -8.67 -7.64 24.36
CA LYS A 330 -8.02 -8.35 25.48
C LYS A 330 -8.98 -9.23 26.29
N LYS A 331 -10.30 -9.20 26.05
CA LYS A 331 -11.31 -10.03 26.75
C LYS A 331 -11.96 -11.12 25.89
N ALA A 332 -11.36 -11.50 24.76
CA ALA A 332 -11.84 -12.60 23.92
C ALA A 332 -10.84 -13.79 23.83
N SER A 333 -10.00 -13.97 24.86
CA SER A 333 -9.29 -15.23 25.11
C SER A 333 -10.02 -16.15 26.09
N GLN A 334 -11.16 -15.71 26.63
CA GLN A 334 -12.16 -16.60 27.20
C GLN A 334 -13.35 -16.57 26.25
N SER A 335 -13.39 -17.53 25.33
CA SER A 335 -14.69 -18.03 24.88
C SER A 335 -15.54 -18.21 26.14
N PRO A 336 -16.82 -17.79 26.17
CA PRO A 336 -17.72 -18.37 27.15
C PRO A 336 -17.54 -19.87 26.99
N GLN A 337 -17.10 -20.57 28.02
CA GLN A 337 -17.43 -21.97 28.12
C GLN A 337 -18.95 -21.97 28.09
N LEU A 338 -19.50 -22.19 26.89
CA LEU A 338 -20.80 -22.78 26.73
C LEU A 338 -20.69 -24.08 27.51
N THR A 339 -21.13 -24.03 28.76
CA THR A 339 -21.44 -25.19 29.57
C THR A 339 -22.32 -26.03 28.68
N SER A 340 -21.70 -27.07 28.14
CA SER A 340 -22.40 -28.03 27.30
C SER A 340 -23.53 -28.58 28.17
N PRO A 341 -24.80 -28.50 27.76
CA PRO A 341 -25.82 -29.34 28.38
C PRO A 341 -25.31 -30.76 28.17
N GLN A 342 -24.97 -31.47 29.25
CA GLN A 342 -24.50 -32.84 29.15
C GLN A 342 -25.52 -33.63 28.32
N PRO A 343 -25.11 -34.23 27.19
CA PRO A 343 -26.02 -35.06 26.43
C PRO A 343 -26.28 -36.31 27.27
N LYS A 344 -27.52 -36.46 27.72
CA LYS A 344 -28.04 -37.75 28.16
C LYS A 344 -27.73 -38.74 27.04
N ARG A 345 -26.96 -39.77 27.40
CA ARG A 345 -26.64 -40.95 26.60
C ARG A 345 -27.83 -41.36 25.73
N GLN A 346 -27.60 -41.44 24.42
CA GLN A 346 -28.19 -42.47 23.57
C GLN A 346 -27.32 -42.64 22.31
N ALA A 347 -26.59 -43.75 22.29
CA ALA A 347 -25.80 -44.20 21.15
C ALA A 347 -26.71 -44.80 20.08
N LYS A 348 -26.65 -44.30 18.84
CA LYS A 348 -26.96 -45.07 17.61
C LYS A 348 -26.02 -44.59 16.49
N GLY A 349 -25.30 -45.53 15.89
CA GLY A 349 -24.24 -45.28 14.90
C GLY A 349 -24.74 -44.52 13.68
N LYS A 350 -24.08 -43.41 13.36
CA LYS A 350 -24.39 -42.62 12.15
C LYS A 350 -23.86 -43.35 10.92
N LYS A 351 -24.76 -43.75 10.02
CA LYS A 351 -24.42 -44.27 8.69
C LYS A 351 -23.69 -43.18 7.89
N LEU A 352 -22.68 -43.58 7.11
CA LEU A 352 -21.88 -42.71 6.24
C LEU A 352 -22.11 -43.14 4.78
N GLN A 353 -22.17 -42.18 3.85
CA GLN A 353 -22.25 -42.42 2.41
C GLN A 353 -20.91 -42.08 1.74
N THR A 354 -20.56 -42.76 0.65
CA THR A 354 -19.29 -42.53 -0.07
C THR A 354 -19.53 -41.67 -1.30
N CYS A 355 -18.76 -40.59 -1.45
CA CYS A 355 -18.87 -39.73 -2.62
C CYS A 355 -18.40 -40.44 -3.91
N PRO A 356 -19.18 -40.48 -5.00
CA PRO A 356 -18.78 -41.15 -6.23
C PRO A 356 -17.63 -40.42 -6.96
N THR A 357 -17.47 -39.10 -6.73
CA THR A 357 -16.41 -38.31 -7.37
C THR A 357 -15.07 -38.44 -6.66
N CYS A 358 -15.02 -38.24 -5.34
CA CYS A 358 -13.76 -38.20 -4.59
C CYS A 358 -13.52 -39.42 -3.68
N ARG A 359 -14.47 -40.36 -3.63
CA ARG A 359 -14.44 -41.60 -2.82
C ARG A 359 -14.29 -41.40 -1.30
N ARG A 360 -14.44 -40.18 -0.79
CA ARG A 360 -14.41 -39.90 0.65
C ARG A 360 -15.80 -40.03 1.27
N LYS A 361 -15.83 -40.45 2.54
CA LYS A 361 -17.07 -40.69 3.31
C LYS A 361 -17.65 -39.39 3.84
N SER A 362 -18.91 -39.11 3.53
CA SER A 362 -19.68 -37.97 4.04
C SER A 362 -20.86 -38.49 4.89
N ALA A 363 -21.44 -37.63 5.73
CA ALA A 363 -22.64 -38.00 6.49
C ALA A 363 -23.77 -38.45 5.55
N ALA A 364 -24.51 -39.50 5.91
CA ALA A 364 -25.52 -40.09 5.02
C ALA A 364 -26.71 -39.16 4.68
N ASP A 365 -26.91 -38.11 5.47
CA ASP A 365 -27.93 -37.06 5.28
C ASP A 365 -27.39 -35.82 4.55
N ALA A 366 -26.11 -35.81 4.15
CA ALA A 366 -25.53 -34.68 3.45
C ALA A 366 -26.06 -34.57 2.01
N ALA A 367 -26.56 -33.40 1.62
CA ALA A 367 -26.97 -33.10 0.25
C ALA A 367 -25.78 -32.93 -0.71
N PHE A 368 -24.59 -32.60 -0.18
CA PHE A 368 -23.35 -32.42 -0.94
C PHE A 368 -22.17 -33.08 -0.23
N CYS A 369 -21.17 -33.53 -1.00
CA CYS A 369 -19.93 -34.04 -0.44
C CYS A 369 -19.13 -32.90 0.21
N GLN A 370 -18.87 -33.02 1.51
CA GLN A 370 -18.13 -32.04 2.30
C GLN A 370 -16.68 -31.79 1.85
N TYR A 371 -16.11 -32.64 0.99
CA TYR A 371 -14.73 -32.51 0.52
C TYR A 371 -14.61 -31.92 -0.89
N CYS A 372 -15.58 -32.17 -1.77
CA CYS A 372 -15.46 -31.80 -3.18
C CYS A 372 -16.69 -31.08 -3.75
N GLY A 373 -17.76 -30.93 -2.98
CA GLY A 373 -18.97 -30.22 -3.40
C GLY A 373 -19.88 -31.01 -4.37
N HIS A 374 -19.58 -32.27 -4.65
CA HIS A 374 -20.45 -33.11 -5.49
C HIS A 374 -21.84 -33.28 -4.86
N SER A 375 -22.90 -32.97 -5.62
CA SER A 375 -24.30 -33.13 -5.18
C SER A 375 -24.68 -34.60 -5.12
N PHE A 376 -25.31 -35.01 -4.03
CA PHE A 376 -25.91 -36.34 -3.89
C PHE A 376 -27.36 -36.40 -4.38
N GLN A 377 -27.95 -35.26 -4.79
CA GLN A 377 -29.31 -35.21 -5.30
C GLN A 377 -29.35 -35.63 -6.78
N VAL A 378 -30.08 -36.72 -7.06
CA VAL A 378 -30.49 -37.11 -8.42
C VAL A 378 -31.79 -36.37 -8.76
N ASN A 379 -31.86 -35.84 -9.97
CA ASN A 379 -32.97 -35.05 -10.52
C ASN A 379 -34.28 -35.87 -10.58
N PRO A 380 -35.45 -35.36 -10.13
CA PRO A 380 -36.72 -36.07 -10.23
C PRO A 380 -37.35 -35.88 -11.62
N GLN A 381 -36.93 -36.67 -12.62
CA GLN A 381 -37.58 -36.66 -13.95
C GLN A 381 -37.69 -38.02 -14.66
N GLU A 382 -37.63 -39.15 -13.95
CA GLU A 382 -37.94 -40.47 -14.53
C GLU A 382 -39.02 -41.20 -13.72
N LEU A 383 -40.29 -40.92 -14.06
CA LEU A 383 -41.42 -41.81 -13.78
C LEU A 383 -41.63 -42.69 -15.02
N PRO A 384 -41.55 -44.04 -14.94
CA PRO A 384 -42.20 -44.89 -15.92
C PRO A 384 -43.70 -45.05 -15.56
N PRO A 385 -44.59 -45.15 -16.57
CA PRO A 385 -46.02 -45.23 -16.36
C PRO A 385 -46.48 -46.67 -16.03
N GLY A 386 -47.50 -46.77 -15.16
CA GLY A 386 -48.48 -47.85 -15.14
C GLY A 386 -48.12 -49.13 -14.39
N LYS A 387 -48.98 -49.52 -13.45
CA LYS A 387 -49.73 -50.80 -13.48
C LYS A 387 -50.80 -50.85 -12.38
N VAL A 388 -52.04 -50.97 -12.89
CA VAL A 388 -53.34 -51.37 -12.29
C VAL A 388 -53.92 -50.45 -11.23
#